data_AF-A0AAD2H5K2-F1
#
_entry.id   AF-A0AAD2H5K2-F1
#
_cell.length_a   1.000
_cell.length_b   1.000
_cell.length_c   1.000
_cell.angle_alpha   90.00
_cell.angle_beta   90.00
_cell.angle_gamma   90.00
#
_symmetry.space_group_name_H-M   'P 1'
#
loop_
_entity.id
_entity.type
_entity.pdbx_description
1 polymer ?
#
loop_
_entity_poly.entity_id
_entity_poly.type
_entity_poly.pdbx_seq_one_letter_code
_entity_poly.pdbx_strand_id
1 'polypeptide(L)'
;MPRLISLVLISLLSAAGLAAAGVTKVLQCGASQYDPAHYTCYDGDFLCPIHDPHGYSDADVLLRCGDNCYSTNDSTCNGTSVVPLQIGENPLEDCGPRARFYAQDYVCIDGDMLCPIVNHLGYLRCGKACYDPFSYKCTARNTLLAIPTTCLGPDQYNRWCDNQGCRWLDCCEGLISVADHCRSPCDFGVCSTSGEPTATSSAQQAAPSQ
;
A
#
# COMPACT_ATOMS: atom_id res chain seq x y z
N MET A 1 66.74 -34.11 -26.94
CA MET A 1 65.84 -34.74 -25.96
C MET A 1 64.86 -33.68 -25.48
N PRO A 2 63.55 -33.85 -25.70
CA PRO A 2 62.53 -32.87 -25.35
C PRO A 2 62.15 -33.00 -23.86
N ARG A 3 61.78 -31.89 -23.20
CA ARG A 3 60.99 -31.94 -21.96
C ARG A 3 59.83 -30.97 -22.05
N LEU A 4 58.64 -31.57 -22.10
CA LEU A 4 57.32 -30.99 -21.87
C LEU A 4 57.27 -30.35 -20.47
N ILE A 5 56.70 -29.16 -20.34
CA ILE A 5 56.13 -28.70 -19.07
C ILE A 5 54.75 -28.08 -19.34
N SER A 6 53.78 -28.63 -18.61
CA SER A 6 52.34 -28.44 -18.68
C SER A 6 51.87 -26.98 -18.57
N LEU A 7 50.90 -26.67 -19.42
CA LEU A 7 49.87 -25.66 -19.19
C LEU A 7 49.03 -26.02 -17.95
N VAL A 8 48.96 -25.11 -16.97
CA VAL A 8 47.91 -25.11 -15.95
C VAL A 8 46.93 -23.99 -16.31
N LEU A 9 45.84 -24.34 -16.98
CA LEU A 9 44.68 -23.45 -17.17
C LEU A 9 43.88 -23.44 -15.87
N ILE A 10 43.91 -22.33 -15.14
CA ILE A 10 43.01 -22.07 -14.03
C ILE A 10 41.79 -21.35 -14.60
N SER A 11 40.71 -22.09 -14.80
CA SER A 11 39.39 -21.56 -15.15
C SER A 11 38.73 -20.96 -13.91
N LEU A 12 38.79 -19.63 -13.76
CA LEU A 12 37.97 -18.91 -12.79
C LEU A 12 36.49 -18.94 -13.23
N LEU A 13 35.70 -19.79 -12.58
CA LEU A 13 34.23 -19.71 -12.63
C LEU A 13 33.79 -18.41 -11.94
N SER A 14 33.38 -17.44 -12.75
CA SER A 14 32.70 -16.24 -12.26
C SER A 14 31.22 -16.58 -12.12
N ALA A 15 30.74 -16.77 -10.88
CA ALA A 15 29.32 -16.91 -10.59
C ALA A 15 28.64 -15.55 -10.84
N ALA A 16 28.05 -15.39 -12.02
CA ALA A 16 27.15 -14.29 -12.32
C ALA A 16 25.85 -14.51 -11.54
N GLY A 17 25.74 -13.88 -10.37
CA GLY A 17 24.46 -13.75 -9.69
C GLY A 17 23.53 -12.88 -10.53
N LEU A 18 22.49 -13.48 -11.11
CA LEU A 18 21.39 -12.72 -11.70
C LEU A 18 20.61 -12.05 -10.57
N ALA A 19 20.90 -10.78 -10.30
CA ALA A 19 19.97 -9.93 -9.58
C ALA A 19 18.75 -9.70 -10.49
N ALA A 20 17.60 -10.27 -10.12
CA ALA A 20 16.33 -9.95 -10.74
C ALA A 20 16.04 -8.47 -10.46
N ALA A 21 16.31 -7.60 -11.43
CA ALA A 21 15.89 -6.21 -11.39
C ALA A 21 14.35 -6.20 -11.41
N GLY A 22 13.74 -6.00 -10.25
CA GLY A 22 12.31 -5.74 -10.15
C GLY A 22 12.00 -4.52 -11.00
N VAL A 23 11.24 -4.72 -12.09
CA VAL A 23 10.76 -3.62 -12.92
C VAL A 23 9.78 -2.83 -12.07
N THR A 24 10.24 -1.72 -11.50
CA THR A 24 9.36 -0.76 -10.84
C THR A 24 8.43 -0.19 -11.91
N LYS A 25 7.12 -0.40 -11.71
CA LYS A 25 6.11 0.05 -12.67
C LYS A 25 5.96 1.56 -12.54
N VAL A 26 6.55 2.28 -13.47
CA VAL A 26 6.41 3.73 -13.57
C VAL A 26 5.00 4.08 -14.07
N LEU A 27 4.28 4.94 -13.35
CA LEU A 27 2.98 5.49 -13.73
C LEU A 27 3.11 6.94 -14.19
N GLN A 28 2.04 7.50 -14.77
CA GLN A 28 1.97 8.88 -15.25
C GLN A 28 1.06 9.71 -14.33
N CYS A 29 1.50 10.92 -13.99
CA CYS A 29 0.73 11.96 -13.30
C CYS A 29 1.03 13.30 -14.01
N GLY A 30 0.08 13.75 -14.82
CA GLY A 30 0.25 14.91 -15.69
C GLY A 30 1.34 14.64 -16.74
N ALA A 31 2.36 15.50 -16.74
CA ALA A 31 3.54 15.35 -17.59
C ALA A 31 4.68 14.54 -16.90
N SER A 32 4.48 14.13 -15.65
CA SER A 32 5.50 13.49 -14.82
C SER A 32 5.29 11.99 -14.73
N GLN A 33 6.40 11.26 -14.78
CA GLN A 33 6.46 9.84 -14.44
C GLN A 33 6.76 9.68 -12.95
N TYR A 34 6.09 8.74 -12.28
CA TYR A 34 6.30 8.50 -10.85
C TYR A 34 6.27 7.00 -10.49
N ASP A 35 6.93 6.67 -9.38
CA ASP A 35 6.84 5.37 -8.73
C ASP A 35 5.75 5.41 -7.65
N PRO A 36 4.68 4.60 -7.78
CA PRO A 36 3.60 4.56 -6.79
C PRO A 36 4.03 4.11 -5.39
N ALA A 37 5.21 3.48 -5.27
CA ALA A 37 5.77 3.16 -3.96
C ALA A 37 6.25 4.39 -3.19
N HIS A 38 6.50 5.51 -3.88
CA HIS A 38 7.11 6.71 -3.31
C HIS A 38 6.23 7.96 -3.44
N TYR A 39 5.16 7.92 -4.25
CA TYR A 39 4.28 9.06 -4.49
C TYR A 39 2.83 8.64 -4.70
N THR A 40 1.92 9.55 -4.37
CA THR A 40 0.49 9.50 -4.71
C THR A 40 0.15 10.61 -5.70
N CYS A 41 -0.58 10.28 -6.76
CA CYS A 41 -1.04 11.25 -7.76
C CYS A 41 -2.46 11.73 -7.43
N TYR A 42 -2.61 13.03 -7.25
CA TYR A 42 -3.86 13.75 -7.04
C TYR A 42 -4.29 14.50 -8.29
N ASP A 43 -5.58 14.47 -8.59
CA ASP A 43 -6.24 15.18 -9.70
C ASP A 43 -5.63 14.95 -11.09
N GLY A 44 -4.80 13.91 -11.22
CA GLY A 44 -4.15 13.52 -12.46
C GLY A 44 -2.95 14.37 -12.83
N ASP A 45 -2.51 15.35 -12.03
CA ASP A 45 -1.38 16.24 -12.34
C ASP A 45 -0.52 16.68 -11.15
N PHE A 46 -0.89 16.33 -9.92
CA PHE A 46 -0.18 16.75 -8.71
C PHE A 46 0.37 15.56 -7.93
N LEU A 47 1.67 15.54 -7.65
CA LEU A 47 2.33 14.44 -6.95
C LEU A 47 2.65 14.81 -5.50
N CYS A 48 2.15 14.00 -4.57
CA CYS A 48 2.58 14.05 -3.17
C CYS A 48 3.47 12.87 -2.83
N PRO A 49 4.61 13.09 -2.15
CA PRO A 49 5.44 11.99 -1.69
C PRO A 49 4.73 11.19 -0.60
N ILE A 50 5.01 9.90 -0.57
CA ILE A 50 4.67 9.03 0.56
C ILE A 50 5.85 9.14 1.53
N HIS A 51 5.61 9.65 2.74
CA HIS A 51 6.66 9.80 3.72
C HIS A 51 6.77 8.51 4.52
N ASP A 52 7.77 7.70 4.20
CA ASP A 52 8.25 6.64 5.08
C ASP A 52 9.65 7.04 5.57
N PRO A 53 9.77 7.81 6.66
CA PRO A 53 11.06 8.34 7.09
C PRO A 53 12.03 7.24 7.57
N HIS A 54 11.57 6.00 7.81
CA HIS A 54 12.38 5.01 8.52
C HIS A 54 12.22 3.54 8.06
N GLY A 55 11.47 3.24 7.01
CA GLY A 55 11.21 1.85 6.61
C GLY A 55 10.28 1.12 7.59
N TYR A 56 9.49 1.88 8.35
CA TYR A 56 8.52 1.32 9.30
C TYR A 56 7.17 1.13 8.61
N SER A 57 6.37 0.21 9.13
CA SER A 57 5.10 -0.26 8.57
C SER A 57 4.00 0.78 8.38
N ASP A 58 4.19 2.02 8.81
CA ASP A 58 3.18 3.08 8.80
C ASP A 58 3.64 4.23 7.90
N ALA A 59 3.60 3.99 6.58
CA ALA A 59 3.88 5.01 5.59
C ALA A 59 2.79 6.10 5.63
N ASP A 60 3.17 7.34 5.91
CA ASP A 60 2.26 8.48 5.92
C ASP A 60 1.98 8.92 4.48
N VAL A 61 0.73 8.73 4.04
CA VAL A 61 0.25 9.24 2.76
C VAL A 61 -0.07 10.72 2.92
N LEU A 62 0.75 11.59 2.34
CA LEU A 62 0.50 13.03 2.36
C LEU A 62 -0.69 13.38 1.46
N LEU A 63 -1.62 14.18 1.98
CA LEU A 63 -2.78 14.67 1.25
C LEU A 63 -2.47 15.99 0.52
N ARG A 64 -3.15 16.24 -0.60
CA ARG A 64 -3.06 17.53 -1.32
C ARG A 64 -3.85 18.62 -0.60
N CYS A 65 -3.25 19.80 -0.46
CA CYS A 65 -3.89 21.04 -0.04
C CYS A 65 -3.42 22.20 -0.93
N GLY A 66 -4.23 22.58 -1.91
CA GLY A 66 -3.82 23.54 -2.95
C GLY A 66 -2.60 23.03 -3.72
N ASP A 67 -1.48 23.76 -3.62
CA ASP A 67 -0.19 23.45 -4.26
C ASP A 67 0.80 22.77 -3.31
N ASN A 68 0.35 22.36 -2.11
CA ASN A 68 1.18 21.71 -1.10
C ASN A 68 0.68 20.30 -0.78
N CYS A 69 1.58 19.49 -0.22
CA CYS A 69 1.25 18.21 0.40
C CYS A 69 1.41 18.35 1.91
N TYR A 70 0.54 17.69 2.68
CA TYR A 70 0.56 17.79 4.14
C TYR A 70 0.25 16.45 4.80
N SER A 71 0.78 16.25 6.02
CA SER A 71 0.46 15.08 6.84
C SER A 71 -0.69 15.45 7.76
N THR A 72 -1.70 14.58 7.83
CA THR A 72 -2.80 14.75 8.79
C THR A 72 -2.34 14.61 10.24
N ASN A 73 -1.11 14.14 10.48
CA ASN A 73 -0.54 13.99 11.82
C ASN A 73 0.01 15.31 12.40
N ASP A 74 0.38 16.28 11.55
CA ASP A 74 1.01 17.52 11.99
C ASP A 74 0.35 18.80 11.45
N SER A 75 -0.57 18.67 10.50
CA SER A 75 -1.19 19.82 9.82
C SER A 75 -2.60 19.52 9.30
N THR A 76 -3.36 20.59 9.04
CA THR A 76 -4.70 20.58 8.46
C THR A 76 -4.73 21.46 7.20
N CYS A 77 -5.67 21.19 6.29
CA CYS A 77 -5.89 22.00 5.10
C CYS A 77 -6.99 23.03 5.32
N ASN A 78 -6.64 24.31 5.37
CA ASN A 78 -7.60 25.41 5.40
C ASN A 78 -7.69 26.06 4.01
N GLY A 79 -8.66 25.62 3.22
CA GLY A 79 -8.83 26.05 1.83
C GLY A 79 -7.70 25.54 0.95
N THR A 80 -6.71 26.39 0.66
CA THR A 80 -5.52 26.05 -0.14
C THR A 80 -4.21 26.13 0.65
N SER A 81 -4.30 26.43 1.95
CA SER A 81 -3.14 26.64 2.81
C SER A 81 -3.03 25.53 3.87
N VAL A 82 -1.83 24.99 4.01
CA VAL A 82 -1.49 24.04 5.06
C VAL A 82 -1.25 24.82 6.34
N VAL A 83 -1.98 24.47 7.39
CA VAL A 83 -1.87 25.11 8.71
C VAL A 83 -1.37 24.05 9.70
N PRO A 84 -0.29 24.30 10.46
CA PRO A 84 0.17 23.37 11.48
C PRO A 84 -0.92 23.12 12.53
N LEU A 85 -1.06 21.87 12.97
CA LEU A 85 -1.89 21.54 14.12
C LEU A 85 -1.28 22.22 15.35
N GLN A 86 -2.02 23.14 15.95
CA GLN A 86 -1.62 23.71 17.23
C GLN A 86 -1.92 22.70 18.34
N ILE A 87 -0.92 21.91 18.73
CA ILE A 87 -1.06 20.82 19.73
C ILE A 87 -1.38 21.34 21.17
N GLY A 88 -1.69 22.63 21.35
CA GLY A 88 -1.95 23.24 22.66
C GLY A 88 -3.41 23.54 22.98
N GLU A 89 -4.24 23.72 21.96
CA GLU A 89 -5.67 23.90 22.07
C GLU A 89 -6.22 23.03 20.94
N ASN A 90 -7.21 22.17 21.18
CA ASN A 90 -7.88 21.49 20.07
C ASN A 90 -9.04 22.40 19.64
N PRO A 91 -8.82 23.48 18.85
CA PRO A 91 -9.93 24.30 18.43
C PRO A 91 -10.85 23.43 17.60
N LEU A 92 -12.14 23.60 17.84
CA LEU A 92 -13.15 23.08 16.94
C LEU A 92 -13.00 23.77 15.59
N GLU A 93 -12.54 23.02 14.59
CA GLU A 93 -12.47 23.44 13.19
C GLU A 93 -13.84 23.30 12.54
N ASP A 94 -14.12 24.13 11.53
CA ASP A 94 -15.37 24.08 10.78
C ASP A 94 -15.21 23.17 9.55
N CYS A 95 -16.17 22.26 9.35
CA CYS A 95 -16.29 21.46 8.14
C CYS A 95 -17.63 21.75 7.47
N GLY A 96 -17.61 22.74 6.59
CA GLY A 96 -18.81 23.27 5.95
C GLY A 96 -19.69 24.04 6.92
N PRO A 97 -20.96 24.31 6.55
CA PRO A 97 -21.80 25.26 7.28
C PRO A 97 -22.43 24.70 8.56
N ARG A 98 -22.31 23.38 8.83
CA ARG A 98 -23.10 22.72 9.88
C ARG A 98 -22.29 21.82 10.82
N ALA A 99 -21.02 21.57 10.52
CA ALA A 99 -20.23 20.65 11.32
C ALA A 99 -19.00 21.37 11.86
N ARG A 100 -18.70 21.09 13.14
CA ARG A 100 -17.45 21.45 13.79
C ARG A 100 -16.82 20.18 14.33
N PHE A 101 -15.50 20.06 14.24
CA PHE A 101 -14.79 18.83 14.60
C PHE A 101 -13.45 19.13 15.27
N TYR A 102 -12.92 18.13 15.95
CA TYR A 102 -11.53 18.15 16.41
C TYR A 102 -10.66 17.46 15.37
N ALA A 103 -9.61 18.14 14.92
CA ALA A 103 -8.74 17.62 13.86
C ALA A 103 -8.01 16.33 14.24
N GLN A 104 -7.89 16.00 15.54
CA GLN A 104 -7.35 14.70 15.94
C GLN A 104 -8.32 13.52 15.77
N ASP A 105 -9.63 13.79 15.66
CA ASP A 105 -10.68 12.76 15.63
C ASP A 105 -11.29 12.59 14.23
N TYR A 106 -11.22 13.63 13.39
CA TYR A 106 -11.82 13.65 12.06
C TYR A 106 -10.96 14.43 11.07
N VAL A 107 -11.09 14.07 9.79
CA VAL A 107 -10.62 14.85 8.64
C VAL A 107 -11.81 15.45 7.90
N CYS A 108 -11.73 16.73 7.53
CA CYS A 108 -12.72 17.37 6.67
C CYS A 108 -12.31 17.25 5.20
N ILE A 109 -13.12 16.53 4.42
CA ILE A 109 -12.89 16.28 2.99
C ILE A 109 -13.84 17.14 2.17
N ASP A 110 -13.30 17.83 1.16
CA ASP A 110 -14.00 18.74 0.24
C ASP A 110 -14.79 19.87 0.92
N GLY A 111 -14.46 20.18 2.19
CA GLY A 111 -15.10 21.24 2.95
C GLY A 111 -16.53 20.95 3.39
N ASP A 112 -17.05 19.73 3.24
CA ASP A 112 -18.44 19.41 3.62
C ASP A 112 -18.64 18.02 4.24
N MET A 113 -17.61 17.17 4.26
CA MET A 113 -17.73 15.79 4.71
C MET A 113 -16.68 15.46 5.78
N LEU A 114 -17.15 15.07 6.96
CA LEU A 114 -16.30 14.58 8.04
C LEU A 114 -16.08 13.08 7.92
N CYS A 115 -14.82 12.68 7.83
CA CYS A 115 -14.41 11.28 7.92
C CYS A 115 -13.62 11.03 9.20
N PRO A 116 -13.88 9.92 9.92
CA PRO A 116 -13.20 9.66 11.18
C PRO A 116 -11.73 9.32 10.95
N ILE A 117 -10.91 9.63 11.96
CA ILE A 117 -9.56 9.12 12.10
C ILE A 117 -9.63 7.92 13.05
N VAL A 118 -9.27 6.73 12.56
CA VAL A 118 -9.28 5.49 13.36
C VAL A 118 -7.88 4.91 13.35
N ASN A 119 -7.31 4.63 14.53
CA ASN A 119 -5.92 4.16 14.66
C ASN A 119 -4.91 5.05 13.93
N HIS A 120 -5.04 6.37 14.08
CA HIS A 120 -4.22 7.39 13.40
C HIS A 120 -4.36 7.42 11.86
N LEU A 121 -5.30 6.67 11.30
CA LEU A 121 -5.59 6.68 9.87
C LEU A 121 -6.84 7.49 9.56
N GLY A 122 -6.69 8.56 8.78
CA GLY A 122 -7.81 9.32 8.23
C GLY A 122 -8.53 8.53 7.14
N TYR A 123 -9.84 8.32 7.30
CA TYR A 123 -10.65 7.64 6.29
C TYR A 123 -10.86 8.57 5.08
N LEU A 124 -10.94 7.99 3.87
CA LEU A 124 -11.12 8.73 2.62
C LEU A 124 -12.59 8.79 2.18
N ARG A 125 -12.93 9.74 1.31
CA ARG A 125 -14.28 9.89 0.74
C ARG A 125 -14.49 8.98 -0.48
N CYS A 126 -15.61 8.26 -0.49
CA CYS A 126 -16.16 7.63 -1.68
C CYS A 126 -17.65 7.92 -1.82
N GLY A 127 -17.99 8.89 -2.69
CA GLY A 127 -19.35 9.41 -2.79
C GLY A 127 -19.83 10.05 -1.49
N LYS A 128 -20.72 9.35 -0.77
CA LYS A 128 -21.30 9.79 0.52
C LYS A 128 -20.80 9.00 1.73
N ALA A 129 -19.89 8.04 1.52
CA ALA A 129 -19.33 7.22 2.59
C ALA A 129 -17.86 7.53 2.81
N CYS A 130 -17.42 7.40 4.06
CA CYS A 130 -16.01 7.34 4.41
C CYS A 130 -15.55 5.89 4.37
N TYR A 131 -14.33 5.63 3.93
CA TYR A 131 -13.78 4.27 3.88
C TYR A 131 -12.32 4.23 4.34
N ASP A 132 -11.96 3.11 4.94
CA ASP A 132 -10.57 2.76 5.20
C ASP A 132 -9.89 2.34 3.88
N PRO A 133 -8.85 3.07 3.41
CA PRO A 133 -8.16 2.77 2.17
C PRO A 133 -7.42 1.43 2.16
N PHE A 134 -7.20 0.79 3.32
CA PHE A 134 -6.61 -0.55 3.41
C PHE A 134 -7.66 -1.66 3.27
N SER A 135 -8.91 -1.40 3.66
CA SER A 135 -10.00 -2.37 3.58
C SER A 135 -10.87 -2.23 2.33
N TYR A 136 -10.91 -1.04 1.71
CA TYR A 136 -11.78 -0.75 0.57
C TYR A 136 -11.08 0.13 -0.48
N LYS A 137 -11.60 0.12 -1.71
CA LYS A 137 -11.26 1.11 -2.74
C LYS A 137 -12.50 1.81 -3.28
N CYS A 138 -12.34 3.07 -3.65
CA CYS A 138 -13.37 3.81 -4.35
C CYS A 138 -13.25 3.61 -5.87
N THR A 139 -14.33 3.16 -6.51
CA THR A 139 -14.40 3.11 -7.98
C THR A 139 -14.78 4.47 -8.55
N ALA A 140 -14.52 4.70 -9.84
CA ALA A 140 -14.94 5.92 -10.56
C ALA A 140 -16.47 6.20 -10.51
N ARG A 141 -17.27 5.23 -10.08
CA ARG A 141 -18.72 5.36 -9.88
C ARG A 141 -19.10 5.60 -8.42
N ASN A 142 -18.16 6.04 -7.58
CA ASN A 142 -18.36 6.25 -6.15
C ASN A 142 -18.90 5.00 -5.41
N THR A 143 -18.52 3.81 -5.89
CA THR A 143 -18.88 2.54 -5.26
C THR A 143 -17.68 1.97 -4.55
N LEU A 144 -17.85 1.60 -3.28
CA LEU A 144 -16.84 0.91 -2.49
C LEU A 144 -16.72 -0.54 -2.95
N LEU A 145 -15.50 -0.96 -3.27
CA LEU A 145 -15.16 -2.36 -3.48
C LEU A 145 -14.25 -2.80 -2.35
N ALA A 146 -14.65 -3.85 -1.63
CA ALA A 146 -13.82 -4.45 -0.59
C ALA A 146 -12.50 -4.92 -1.19
N ILE A 147 -11.41 -4.61 -0.50
CA ILE A 147 -10.12 -5.19 -0.76
C ILE A 147 -10.16 -6.59 -0.14
N PRO A 148 -9.87 -7.67 -0.90
CA PRO A 148 -9.88 -9.00 -0.33
C PRO A 148 -8.92 -9.07 0.87
N THR A 149 -9.48 -9.19 2.07
CA THR A 149 -8.76 -9.37 3.35
C THR A 149 -8.34 -10.81 3.57
N THR A 150 -8.82 -11.73 2.74
CA THR A 150 -8.22 -13.06 2.66
C THR A 150 -6.85 -12.90 2.04
N CYS A 151 -5.84 -13.25 2.83
CA CYS A 151 -4.51 -13.52 2.34
C CYS A 151 -4.58 -14.32 1.03
N LEU A 152 -3.60 -14.10 0.17
CA LEU A 152 -3.63 -14.70 -1.15
C LEU A 152 -3.15 -16.15 -1.10
N GLY A 153 -3.96 -17.03 -1.69
CA GLY A 153 -3.64 -18.44 -1.84
C GLY A 153 -2.46 -18.68 -2.80
N PRO A 154 -2.01 -19.94 -2.95
CA PRO A 154 -0.91 -20.26 -3.84
C PRO A 154 -1.23 -19.85 -5.29
N ASP A 155 -0.21 -19.34 -5.98
CA ASP A 155 -0.25 -18.81 -7.35
C ASP A 155 -1.20 -17.62 -7.59
N GLN A 156 -1.76 -17.03 -6.53
CA GLN A 156 -2.52 -15.79 -6.67
C GLN A 156 -1.59 -14.59 -6.81
N TYR A 157 -2.00 -13.64 -7.64
CA TYR A 157 -1.24 -12.42 -7.85
C TYR A 157 -1.30 -11.56 -6.60
N ASN A 158 -0.15 -11.38 -5.96
CA ASN A 158 -0.03 -10.54 -4.77
C ASN A 158 0.29 -9.10 -5.07
N ARG A 159 0.32 -8.75 -6.36
CA ARG A 159 0.33 -7.37 -6.81
C ARG A 159 -1.03 -7.02 -7.39
N TRP A 160 -1.77 -6.18 -6.67
CA TRP A 160 -3.00 -5.61 -7.21
C TRP A 160 -2.76 -4.18 -7.68
N CYS A 161 -2.92 -3.96 -8.98
CA CYS A 161 -2.81 -2.64 -9.59
C CYS A 161 -4.19 -2.05 -9.93
N ASP A 162 -4.34 -0.76 -9.67
CA ASP A 162 -5.40 0.07 -10.22
C ASP A 162 -4.84 1.40 -10.76
N ASN A 163 -5.72 2.38 -10.99
CA ASN A 163 -5.33 3.68 -11.54
C ASN A 163 -4.54 4.55 -10.55
N GLN A 164 -4.46 4.17 -9.27
CA GLN A 164 -3.75 4.90 -8.23
C GLN A 164 -2.41 4.27 -7.85
N GLY A 165 -2.09 3.08 -8.37
CA GLY A 165 -0.85 2.41 -8.03
C GLY A 165 -0.96 0.90 -8.10
N CYS A 166 0.13 0.23 -7.70
CA CYS A 166 0.10 -1.18 -7.38
C CYS A 166 0.39 -1.34 -5.90
N ARG A 167 -0.45 -2.09 -5.18
CA ARG A 167 -0.19 -2.50 -3.81
C ARG A 167 0.11 -3.98 -3.73
N TRP A 168 0.91 -4.34 -2.74
CA TRP A 168 1.21 -5.73 -2.41
C TRP A 168 0.20 -6.22 -1.37
N LEU A 169 -0.43 -7.35 -1.67
CA LEU A 169 -1.29 -8.07 -0.75
C LEU A 169 -0.46 -9.14 -0.04
N ASP A 170 -0.73 -9.36 1.24
CA ASP A 170 -0.03 -10.38 1.98
C ASP A 170 -0.41 -11.77 1.48
N CYS A 171 0.61 -12.62 1.36
CA CYS A 171 0.42 -14.03 1.11
C CYS A 171 -0.12 -14.72 2.37
N CYS A 172 -0.91 -15.77 2.18
CA CYS A 172 -1.34 -16.57 3.33
C CYS A 172 -0.16 -17.13 4.13
N GLU A 173 -0.40 -17.39 5.41
CA GLU A 173 0.60 -18.01 6.28
C GLU A 173 1.20 -19.26 5.61
N GLY A 174 2.52 -19.36 5.62
CA GLY A 174 3.27 -20.42 4.95
C GLY A 174 3.57 -20.19 3.46
N LEU A 175 3.07 -19.11 2.86
CA LEU A 175 3.44 -18.68 1.51
C LEU A 175 4.36 -17.45 1.56
N ILE A 176 5.23 -17.34 0.57
CA ILE A 176 6.15 -16.20 0.40
C ILE A 176 5.80 -15.41 -0.86
N SER A 177 5.96 -14.10 -0.79
CA SER A 177 5.89 -13.22 -1.96
C SER A 177 7.12 -13.46 -2.83
N VAL A 178 6.93 -13.99 -4.03
CA VAL A 178 8.01 -14.14 -5.02
C VAL A 178 7.54 -13.57 -6.35
N ALA A 179 8.23 -12.53 -6.81
CA ALA A 179 7.79 -11.68 -7.91
C ALA A 179 6.40 -11.11 -7.60
N ASP A 180 5.39 -11.34 -8.45
CA ASP A 180 4.01 -10.89 -8.29
C ASP A 180 3.03 -12.00 -7.88
N HIS A 181 3.52 -13.10 -7.28
CA HIS A 181 2.72 -14.23 -6.81
C HIS A 181 3.04 -14.65 -5.38
N CYS A 182 2.03 -15.21 -4.72
CA CYS A 182 2.24 -16.02 -3.52
C CYS A 182 2.65 -17.44 -3.90
N ARG A 183 3.82 -17.86 -3.45
CA ARG A 183 4.38 -19.19 -3.73
C ARG A 183 4.71 -19.94 -2.46
N SER A 184 4.68 -21.27 -2.55
CA SER A 184 5.15 -22.09 -1.44
C SER A 184 6.67 -22.03 -1.39
N PRO A 185 7.29 -21.93 -0.20
CA PRO A 185 8.73 -22.15 -0.05
C PRO A 185 9.21 -23.50 -0.64
N CYS A 186 8.30 -24.48 -0.77
CA CYS A 186 8.59 -25.79 -1.35
C CYS A 186 8.93 -25.71 -2.85
N ASP A 187 8.38 -24.74 -3.57
CA ASP A 187 8.64 -24.56 -4.99
C ASP A 187 10.11 -24.19 -5.26
N PHE A 188 10.83 -23.74 -4.22
CA PHE A 188 12.24 -23.36 -4.25
C PHE A 188 13.14 -24.36 -3.53
N GLY A 189 12.61 -25.51 -3.11
CA GLY A 189 13.37 -26.54 -2.38
C GLY A 189 13.73 -26.16 -0.94
N VAL A 190 13.09 -25.15 -0.35
CA VAL A 190 13.38 -24.64 1.01
C VAL A 190 12.41 -25.22 2.05
N CYS A 191 11.73 -26.33 1.74
CA CYS A 191 10.81 -26.92 2.70
C CYS A 191 11.53 -27.76 3.75
N SER A 192 11.55 -27.25 4.99
CA SER A 192 11.78 -28.07 6.16
C SER A 192 10.63 -29.06 6.28
N THR A 193 10.93 -30.35 6.16
CA THR A 193 9.99 -31.48 6.31
C THR A 193 9.52 -31.68 7.76
N SER A 194 9.47 -30.61 8.58
CA SER A 194 9.21 -30.70 10.00
C SER A 194 7.85 -30.07 10.34
N GLY A 195 6.77 -30.81 10.11
CA GLY A 195 5.47 -30.53 10.71
C GLY A 195 4.35 -30.30 9.70
N GLU A 196 3.61 -31.37 9.43
CA GLU A 196 2.35 -31.38 8.71
C GLU A 196 1.32 -30.45 9.39
N PRO A 197 0.87 -29.34 8.77
CA PRO A 197 -0.22 -28.55 9.32
C PRO A 197 -1.53 -29.31 9.14
N THR A 198 -2.15 -29.70 10.25
CA THR A 198 -3.48 -30.32 10.26
C THR A 198 -4.50 -29.28 9.82
N ALA A 199 -4.84 -29.27 8.53
CA ALA A 199 -5.88 -28.41 7.96
C ALA A 199 -7.23 -28.73 8.61
N THR A 200 -7.64 -27.91 9.58
CA THR A 200 -8.98 -27.97 10.17
C THR A 200 -9.91 -27.18 9.25
N SER A 201 -10.51 -27.88 8.28
CA SER A 201 -11.56 -27.36 7.42
C SER A 201 -12.86 -27.16 8.22
N SER A 202 -13.13 -25.95 8.68
CA SER A 202 -14.43 -25.54 9.20
C SER A 202 -15.36 -25.14 8.04
N ALA A 203 -15.98 -26.12 7.39
CA ALA A 203 -17.06 -25.88 6.44
C ALA A 203 -18.36 -25.62 7.22
N GLN A 204 -18.77 -24.36 7.33
CA GLN A 204 -20.04 -23.97 7.92
C GLN A 204 -21.11 -23.97 6.82
N GLN A 205 -21.88 -25.05 6.73
CA GLN A 205 -23.08 -25.15 5.90
C GLN A 205 -24.18 -24.25 6.48
N ALA A 206 -24.58 -23.22 5.74
CA ALA A 206 -25.82 -22.50 5.98
C ALA A 206 -26.96 -23.19 5.22
N ALA A 207 -27.97 -23.67 5.95
CA ALA A 207 -29.22 -24.18 5.40
C ALA A 207 -30.13 -23.02 4.94
N PRO A 208 -30.93 -23.21 3.88
CA PRO A 208 -32.00 -22.26 3.54
C PRO A 208 -33.25 -22.54 4.37
N SER A 209 -33.79 -21.50 5.03
CA SER A 209 -35.14 -21.52 5.59
C SER A 209 -36.12 -20.91 4.60
N GLN A 210 -37.26 -21.60 4.44
CA GLN A 210 -38.42 -21.22 3.63
C GLN A 210 -39.20 -20.05 4.24
#